data_AF-A9QCA5-F1
#
_entry.id   AF-A9QCA5-F1
#
_cell.length_a   1.000
_cell.length_b   1.000
_cell.length_c   1.000
_cell.angle_alpha   90.00
_cell.angle_beta   90.00
_cell.angle_gamma   90.00
#
_symmetry.space_group_name_H-M   'P 1'
#
loop_
_entity.id
_entity.type
_entity.pdbx_description
1 polymer ?
#
loop_
_entity_poly.entity_id
_entity_poly.type
_entity_poly.pdbx_seq_one_letter_code
_entity_poly.pdbx_strand_id
1 'polypeptide(L)'
;MVKNSFISIISQEENKENRGSVEFQIVSFTNKIDRLTSHLQLHKKDYLSERGLLKILGKRHRLLAYLSKKTRVDYKEFKELIDQLDKTKTRVDYKEFKELIDQLEKKTR
;
A
#
# COMPACT_ATOMS: atom_id res chain seq x y z
N MET A 1 3.80 -22.62 -14.54
CA MET A 1 2.56 -21.82 -14.63
C MET A 1 2.46 -20.91 -13.42
N VAL A 2 3.02 -19.68 -13.46
CA VAL A 2 2.84 -18.66 -12.40
C VAL A 2 1.90 -17.59 -12.93
N LYS A 3 0.65 -17.98 -13.16
CA LYS A 3 -0.45 -17.05 -13.45
C LYS A 3 -1.13 -16.74 -12.12
N ASN A 4 -1.40 -15.46 -11.85
CA ASN A 4 -2.55 -15.00 -11.06
C ASN A 4 -2.42 -14.50 -9.60
N SER A 5 -1.26 -14.17 -9.03
CA SER A 5 -1.30 -13.37 -7.77
C SER A 5 -1.61 -11.89 -8.00
N PHE A 6 -1.30 -11.34 -9.18
CA PHE A 6 -1.62 -9.95 -9.54
C PHE A 6 -3.00 -9.83 -10.18
N ILE A 7 -3.36 -10.79 -11.04
CA ILE A 7 -4.68 -10.85 -11.70
C ILE A 7 -5.79 -11.16 -10.68
N SER A 8 -5.53 -11.98 -9.65
CA SER A 8 -6.54 -12.19 -8.58
C SER A 8 -6.85 -10.93 -7.78
N ILE A 9 -5.84 -10.11 -7.44
CA ILE A 9 -6.05 -8.80 -6.78
C ILE A 9 -6.94 -7.90 -7.65
N ILE A 10 -6.63 -7.85 -8.95
CA ILE A 10 -7.33 -7.05 -9.95
C ILE A 10 -8.78 -7.51 -10.18
N SER A 11 -9.06 -8.81 -9.97
CA SER A 11 -10.39 -9.41 -10.15
C SER A 11 -11.24 -9.45 -8.88
N GLN A 12 -10.65 -9.45 -7.69
CA GLN A 12 -11.43 -9.45 -6.43
C GLN A 12 -11.92 -8.05 -6.03
N GLU A 13 -11.33 -7.00 -6.60
CA GLU A 13 -11.81 -5.64 -6.46
C GLU A 13 -12.79 -5.31 -7.59
N GLU A 14 -14.05 -5.67 -7.39
CA GLU A 14 -15.18 -5.58 -8.33
C GLU A 14 -15.55 -4.18 -8.85
N ASN A 15 -14.69 -3.16 -8.72
CA ASN A 15 -14.90 -1.87 -9.36
C ASN A 15 -13.62 -1.40 -10.04
N LYS A 16 -13.57 -1.53 -11.38
CA LYS A 16 -12.53 -0.91 -12.23
C LYS A 16 -12.36 0.59 -11.91
N GLU A 17 -13.42 1.23 -11.42
CA GLU A 17 -13.45 2.63 -10.98
C GLU A 17 -12.51 2.91 -9.79
N ASN A 18 -12.31 1.95 -8.89
CA ASN A 18 -11.49 2.15 -7.69
C ASN A 18 -9.98 2.05 -7.96
N ARG A 19 -9.54 1.57 -9.13
CA ARG A 19 -8.10 1.43 -9.43
C ARG A 19 -7.36 2.76 -9.48
N GLY A 20 -8.06 3.85 -9.71
CA GLY A 20 -7.51 5.21 -9.65
C GLY A 20 -7.44 5.80 -8.24
N SER A 21 -8.14 5.20 -7.27
CA SER A 21 -8.23 5.73 -5.92
C SER A 21 -6.87 5.75 -5.23
N VAL A 22 -6.66 6.72 -4.34
CA VAL A 22 -5.40 6.90 -3.62
C VAL A 22 -5.17 5.72 -2.68
N GLU A 23 -6.24 5.25 -2.07
CA GLU A 23 -6.30 4.13 -1.15
C GLU A 23 -5.88 2.83 -1.86
N PHE A 24 -6.44 2.55 -3.04
CA PHE A 24 -6.03 1.39 -3.84
C PHE A 24 -4.56 1.46 -4.24
N GLN A 25 -4.08 2.63 -4.66
CA GLN A 25 -2.67 2.78 -5.03
C GLN A 25 -1.74 2.54 -3.85
N ILE A 26 -2.09 3.00 -2.64
CA ILE A 26 -1.34 2.74 -1.41
C ILE A 26 -1.30 1.23 -1.12
N VAL A 27 -2.44 0.54 -1.15
CA VAL A 27 -2.52 -0.92 -0.94
C VAL A 27 -1.70 -1.69 -1.98
N SER A 28 -1.80 -1.30 -3.26
CA SER A 28 -1.03 -1.89 -4.35
C SER A 28 0.48 -1.70 -4.14
N PHE A 29 0.91 -0.52 -3.69
CA PHE A 29 2.31 -0.26 -3.39
C PHE A 29 2.81 -1.02 -2.17
N THR A 30 2.02 -1.09 -1.09
CA THR A 30 2.36 -1.88 0.10
C THR A 30 2.56 -3.35 -0.25
N ASN A 31 1.63 -3.96 -0.99
CA ASN A 31 1.76 -5.35 -1.44
C ASN A 31 2.96 -5.58 -2.39
N LYS A 32 3.38 -4.56 -3.17
CA LYS A 32 4.59 -4.64 -4.00
C LYS A 32 5.87 -4.50 -3.17
N ILE A 33 5.86 -3.62 -2.16
CA ILE A 33 6.97 -3.41 -1.23
C ILE A 33 7.28 -4.70 -0.49
N ASP A 34 6.26 -5.38 0.06
CA ASP A 34 6.43 -6.66 0.75
C ASP A 34 7.11 -7.71 -0.14
N ARG A 35 6.55 -7.96 -1.33
CA ARG A 35 7.12 -8.90 -2.31
C ARG A 35 8.55 -8.58 -2.71
N LEU A 36 8.86 -7.30 -2.97
CA LEU A 36 10.22 -6.87 -3.33
C LEU A 36 11.17 -7.00 -2.14
N THR A 37 10.70 -6.77 -0.93
CA THR A 37 11.49 -6.91 0.29
C THR A 37 11.88 -8.38 0.49
N SER A 38 10.93 -9.32 0.34
CA SER A 38 11.23 -10.77 0.38
C SER A 38 12.20 -11.19 -0.74
N HIS A 39 12.06 -10.65 -1.96
CA HIS A 39 13.00 -10.90 -3.06
C HIS A 39 14.41 -10.44 -2.72
N LEU A 40 14.57 -9.23 -2.19
CA LEU A 40 15.87 -8.65 -1.83
C LEU A 40 16.53 -9.34 -0.63
N GLN A 41 15.75 -9.98 0.25
CA GLN A 41 16.31 -10.84 1.31
C GLN A 41 17.08 -12.04 0.73
N LEU A 42 16.56 -12.63 -0.36
CA LEU A 42 17.22 -13.73 -1.08
C LEU A 42 18.32 -13.23 -2.03
N HIS A 43 18.10 -12.08 -2.67
CA HIS A 43 18.98 -11.51 -3.69
C HIS A 43 19.61 -10.18 -3.25
N LYS A 44 20.44 -10.22 -2.20
CA LYS A 44 21.04 -9.02 -1.57
C LYS A 44 21.91 -8.14 -2.48
N LYS A 45 22.37 -8.66 -3.61
CA LYS A 45 23.20 -7.92 -4.60
C LYS A 45 22.39 -7.34 -5.76
N ASP A 46 21.06 -7.45 -5.73
CA ASP A 46 20.18 -6.90 -6.77
C ASP A 46 19.88 -5.41 -6.53
N TYR A 47 20.85 -4.56 -6.86
CA TYR A 47 20.76 -3.11 -6.70
C TYR A 47 19.70 -2.46 -7.61
N LEU A 48 19.33 -3.12 -8.72
CA LEU A 48 18.30 -2.62 -9.63
C LEU A 48 16.92 -2.72 -8.98
N SER A 49 16.60 -3.88 -8.38
CA SER A 49 15.37 -4.08 -7.63
C SER A 49 15.32 -3.21 -6.38
N GLU A 50 16.43 -3.03 -5.67
CA GLU A 50 16.53 -2.12 -4.53
C GLU A 50 16.18 -0.67 -4.91
N ARG A 51 16.74 -0.17 -6.02
CA ARG A 51 16.37 1.16 -6.57
C ARG A 51 14.88 1.23 -6.93
N GLY A 52 14.32 0.14 -7.45
CA GLY A 52 12.88 0.02 -7.73
C GLY A 52 12.02 0.12 -6.47
N LEU A 53 12.42 -0.58 -5.41
CA LEU A 53 11.78 -0.54 -4.10
C LEU A 53 11.76 0.88 -3.52
N LEU A 54 12.90 1.58 -3.53
CA LEU A 54 12.99 2.97 -3.06
C LEU A 54 12.05 3.92 -3.83
N LYS A 55 11.91 3.73 -5.15
CA LYS A 55 10.96 4.51 -5.96
C LYS A 55 9.50 4.25 -5.57
N ILE A 56 9.14 3.00 -5.25
CA ILE A 56 7.79 2.64 -4.83
C ILE A 56 7.51 3.20 -3.43
N LEU A 57 8.47 3.11 -2.50
CA LEU A 57 8.39 3.73 -1.18
C LEU A 57 8.15 5.24 -1.26
N GLY A 58 8.91 5.95 -2.10
CA GLY A 58 8.73 7.39 -2.31
C GLY A 58 7.39 7.75 -2.97
N LYS A 59 6.82 6.89 -3.82
CA LYS A 59 5.47 7.06 -4.36
C LYS A 59 4.41 6.87 -3.27
N ARG A 60 4.51 5.81 -2.45
CA ARG A 60 3.59 5.54 -1.34
C ARG A 60 3.59 6.70 -0.34
N HIS A 61 4.77 7.21 0.03
CA HIS A 61 4.90 8.36 0.93
C HIS A 61 4.18 9.61 0.41
N ARG A 62 4.34 9.92 -0.89
CA ARG A 62 3.64 11.07 -1.52
C ARG A 62 2.12 10.91 -1.53
N LEU A 63 1.62 9.69 -1.75
CA LEU A 63 0.17 9.42 -1.68
C LEU A 63 -0.39 9.56 -0.27
N LEU A 64 0.34 9.09 0.75
CA LEU A 64 -0.05 9.26 2.15
C LEU A 64 -0.07 10.75 2.55
N ALA A 65 0.93 11.52 2.13
CA ALA A 65 0.96 12.97 2.34
C ALA A 65 -0.21 13.68 1.63
N TYR A 66 -0.57 13.26 0.41
CA TYR A 66 -1.75 13.76 -0.29
C TYR A 66 -3.04 13.42 0.47
N LEU A 67 -3.18 12.18 0.95
CA LEU A 67 -4.36 11.73 1.68
C LEU A 67 -4.53 12.52 2.99
N SER A 68 -3.45 12.69 3.76
CA SER A 68 -3.39 13.55 4.95
C SER A 68 -3.91 14.96 4.69
N LYS A 69 -3.43 15.60 3.61
CA LYS A 69 -3.89 16.94 3.24
C LYS A 69 -5.37 16.97 2.85
N LYS A 70 -5.88 15.92 2.19
CA LYS A 70 -7.26 15.85 1.69
C LYS A 70 -8.26 15.60 2.83
N THR A 71 -7.94 14.69 3.74
CA THR A 71 -8.87 14.23 4.78
C THR A 71 -8.76 15.03 6.09
N ARG A 72 -7.72 15.88 6.21
CA ARG A 72 -7.34 16.60 7.45
C ARG A 72 -6.93 15.67 8.59
N VAL A 73 -6.70 14.39 8.30
CA VAL A 73 -6.10 13.43 9.22
C VAL A 73 -4.60 13.66 9.25
N ASP A 74 -4.00 13.65 10.44
CA ASP A 74 -2.57 13.87 10.61
C ASP A 74 -1.75 12.80 9.89
N TYR A 75 -0.70 13.22 9.18
CA TYR A 75 0.20 12.32 8.46
C TYR A 75 0.78 11.22 9.38
N LYS A 76 0.95 11.53 10.67
CA LYS A 76 1.43 10.60 11.69
C LYS A 76 0.47 9.41 11.86
N GLU A 77 -0.85 9.63 11.87
CA GLU A 77 -1.83 8.54 12.00
C GLU A 77 -1.79 7.61 10.77
N PHE A 78 -1.68 8.18 9.56
CA PHE A 78 -1.50 7.36 8.35
C PHE A 78 -0.18 6.60 8.32
N LYS A 79 0.90 7.21 8.81
CA LYS A 79 2.20 6.53 8.93
C LYS A 79 2.11 5.37 9.93
N GLU A 80 1.47 5.58 11.08
CA GLU A 80 1.26 4.53 12.07
C GLU A 80 0.44 3.38 11.50
N LEU A 81 -0.65 3.67 10.77
CA LEU A 81 -1.45 2.66 10.08
C LEU A 81 -0.59 1.80 9.14
N ILE A 82 0.24 2.44 8.30
CA ILE A 82 1.11 1.73 7.35
C ILE A 82 2.20 0.95 8.06
N ASP A 83 2.81 1.50 9.11
CA ASP A 83 3.82 0.81 9.90
C ASP A 83 3.24 -0.43 10.61
N GLN A 84 1.97 -0.39 11.03
CA GLN A 84 1.27 -1.56 11.58
C GLN A 84 1.00 -2.61 10.50
N LEU A 85 0.56 -2.19 9.31
CA LEU A 85 0.30 -3.10 8.19
C LEU A 85 1.59 -3.80 7.72
N ASP A 86 2.69 -3.06 7.61
CA ASP A 86 3.99 -3.58 7.22
C ASP A 86 4.55 -4.61 8.23
N LYS A 87 4.16 -4.53 9.52
CA LYS A 87 4.59 -5.49 10.56
C LYS A 87 3.74 -6.74 10.68
N THR A 88 2.43 -6.61 10.44
CA THR A 88 1.44 -7.62 10.82
C THR A 88 1.06 -8.56 9.68
N LYS A 89 1.12 -8.10 8.42
CA LYS A 89 0.47 -8.79 7.30
C LYS A 89 1.40 -9.00 6.12
N THR A 90 1.32 -10.20 5.55
CA THR A 90 1.91 -10.56 4.24
C THR A 90 1.14 -9.97 3.07
N ARG A 91 -0.14 -9.61 3.27
CA ARG A 91 -0.97 -8.99 2.22
C ARG A 91 -2.03 -8.10 2.84
N VAL A 92 -2.16 -6.89 2.31
CA VAL A 92 -3.19 -5.92 2.68
C VAL A 92 -4.34 -5.99 1.69
N ASP A 93 -5.57 -6.12 2.20
CA ASP A 93 -6.81 -6.07 1.40
C ASP A 93 -7.34 -4.64 1.28
N TYR A 94 -7.90 -4.29 0.12
CA TYR A 94 -8.43 -2.94 -0.12
C TYR A 94 -9.62 -2.60 0.78
N LYS A 95 -10.54 -3.53 1.01
CA LYS A 95 -11.75 -3.27 1.82
C LYS A 95 -11.34 -2.96 3.26
N GLU A 96 -10.46 -3.79 3.80
CA GLU A 96 -9.93 -3.60 5.15
C GLU A 96 -9.14 -2.29 5.27
N PHE A 97 -8.27 -1.99 4.30
CA PHE A 97 -7.54 -0.73 4.32
C PHE A 97 -8.49 0.47 4.27
N LYS A 98 -9.51 0.43 3.41
CA LYS A 98 -10.50 1.50 3.30
C LYS A 98 -11.31 1.66 4.59
N GLU A 99 -11.73 0.57 5.22
CA GLU A 99 -12.42 0.61 6.52
C GLU A 99 -11.55 1.27 7.60
N LEU A 100 -10.25 0.98 7.63
CA LEU A 100 -9.31 1.62 8.57
C LEU A 100 -9.16 3.12 8.30
N ILE A 101 -9.09 3.54 7.04
CA ILE A 101 -9.08 4.96 6.67
C ILE A 101 -10.39 5.64 7.09
N ASP A 102 -11.54 5.03 6.81
CA ASP A 102 -12.85 5.57 7.18
C ASP A 102 -13.00 5.69 8.71
N GLN A 103 -12.43 4.77 9.49
CA GLN A 103 -12.38 4.84 10.96
C GLN A 103 -11.49 6.00 11.45
N LEU A 104 -10.32 6.20 10.84
CA LEU A 104 -9.44 7.34 11.15
C LEU A 104 -10.13 8.66 10.84
N GLU A 105 -10.77 8.80 9.68
CA GLU A 105 -11.51 10.01 9.31
C GLU A 105 -12.66 10.32 10.28
N LYS A 106 -13.37 9.29 10.77
CA LYS A 106 -14.45 9.47 11.75
C LYS A 106 -13.93 9.94 13.11
N LYS A 107 -12.69 9.58 13.49
CA LYS A 107 -12.08 9.99 14.76
C LYS A 107 -11.64 11.46 14.73
N THR A 108 -11.31 12.00 13.56
CA THR A 108 -10.89 13.40 13.38
C THR A 108 -12.06 14.38 13.23
N ARG A 109 -13.28 13.89 12.97
CA ARG A 109 -14.50 14.70 12.87
C ARG A 109 -15.22 14.81 14.21
#